data_AF-A0A1M5F8Z3-F1
#
_entry.id   AF-A0A1M5F8Z3-F1
#
_cell.length_a   1.000
_cell.length_b   1.000
_cell.length_c   1.000
_cell.angle_alpha   90.00
_cell.angle_beta   90.00
_cell.angle_gamma   90.00
#
_symmetry.space_group_name_H-M   'P 1'
#
loop_
_entity.id
_entity.type
_entity.pdbx_description
1 polymer ?
#
loop_
_entity_poly.entity_id
_entity_poly.type
_entity_poly.pdbx_seq_one_letter_code
_entity_poly.pdbx_strand_id
1 'polypeptide(L)' 'MTTITLKINENTRKGKAFLEMARVFSENSKEIELIETEEKSPYNPEFVAKIKKASTEKGKLMVNVENLWESIK' A
#
# COMPACT_ATOMS: atom_id res chain seq x y z
N MET A 1 -4.69 5.16 29.29
CA MET A 1 -4.46 4.99 27.84
C MET A 1 -3.95 6.31 27.31
N THR A 2 -2.80 6.34 26.64
CA THR A 2 -2.27 7.54 25.97
C THR A 2 -2.14 7.21 24.49
N THR A 3 -2.68 8.06 23.62
CA THR A 3 -2.68 7.82 22.17
C THR A 3 -1.63 8.67 21.49
N ILE A 4 -0.75 8.04 20.72
CA ILE A 4 0.25 8.72 19.89
C ILE A 4 -0.05 8.35 18.43
N THR A 5 -0.16 9.35 17.56
CA THR A 5 -0.32 9.15 16.11
C THR A 5 1.03 9.28 15.43
N LEU A 6 1.45 8.24 14.71
CA LEU A 6 2.72 8.20 13.98
C LEU A 6 2.46 8.03 12.49
N LYS A 7 3.07 8.89 11.66
CA LYS A 7 3.02 8.75 10.20
C LYS A 7 4.30 8.07 9.71
N ILE A 8 4.15 6.86 9.16
CA ILE A 8 5.28 6.02 8.75
C ILE A 8 5.14 5.68 7.27
N ASN A 9 6.23 5.77 6.53
CA ASN A 9 6.28 5.29 5.14
C ASN A 9 6.77 3.83 5.11
N GLU A 10 5.83 2.90 4.93
CA GLU A 10 6.08 1.45 4.85
C GLU A 10 7.00 1.03 3.70
N ASN A 11 7.22 1.88 2.69
CA ASN A 11 8.10 1.57 1.56
C ASN A 11 9.58 1.82 1.88
N THR A 12 9.89 2.41 3.04
CA THR A 12 11.27 2.66 3.47
C THR A 12 11.79 1.56 4.39
N ARG A 13 13.11 1.30 4.38
CA ARG A 13 13.74 0.31 5.27
C ARG A 13 13.41 0.55 6.76
N LYS A 14 13.47 1.82 7.19
CA LYS A 14 13.18 2.22 8.57
C LYS A 14 11.69 2.03 8.91
N GLY A 15 10.79 2.38 7.99
CA GLY A 15 9.36 2.21 8.18
C GLY A 15 8.96 0.75 8.33
N LYS A 16 9.50 -0.14 7.48
CA LYS A 16 9.29 -1.59 7.60
C LYS A 16 9.78 -2.12 8.94
N ALA A 17 11.00 -1.77 9.35
CA ALA A 17 11.55 -2.22 10.62
C ALA A 17 10.71 -1.79 11.83
N PHE A 18 10.22 -0.55 11.83
CA PHE A 18 9.35 -0.06 12.90
C PHE A 18 8.00 -0.78 12.94
N LEU A 19 7.37 -1.02 11.77
CA LEU A 19 6.09 -1.74 11.68
C LEU A 19 6.21 -3.16 12.21
N GLU A 20 7.27 -3.89 11.82
CA GLU A 20 7.52 -5.25 12.34
C GLU A 20 7.72 -5.25 13.85
N MET A 21 8.51 -4.31 14.37
CA MET A 21 8.69 -4.14 15.81
C MET A 21 7.35 -3.87 16.53
N ALA A 22 6.55 -2.95 16.02
CA ALA A 22 5.25 -2.62 16.60
C ALA A 22 4.29 -3.82 16.59
N ARG A 23 4.28 -4.63 15.52
CA ARG A 23 3.47 -5.85 15.42
C ARG A 23 3.82 -6.86 16.51
N VAL A 24 5.12 -7.13 16.72
CA VAL A 24 5.59 -8.05 17.77
C VAL A 24 5.14 -7.61 19.17
N PHE A 25 5.19 -6.30 19.43
CA PHE A 25 4.76 -5.74 20.72
C PHE A 25 3.24 -5.80 20.92
N SER A 26 2.45 -5.65 19.86
CA SER A 26 0.99 -5.70 19.92
C SER A 26 0.43 -7.13 20.01
N GLU A 27 1.05 -8.10 19.33
CA GLU A 27 0.60 -9.50 19.34
C GLU A 27 0.71 -10.18 20.72
N ASN A 28 1.58 -9.68 21.60
CA ASN A 28 1.89 -10.31 22.88
C ASN A 28 1.48 -9.49 24.12
N SER A 29 0.82 -8.34 23.94
CA SER A 29 0.42 -7.48 25.07
C SER A 29 -0.90 -6.74 24.80
N LYS A 30 -1.73 -6.58 25.84
CA LYS A 30 -2.90 -5.68 25.82
C LYS A 30 -2.53 -4.22 26.13
N GLU A 31 -1.22 -3.94 26.25
CA GLU A 31 -0.69 -2.64 26.63
C GLU A 31 -0.53 -1.72 25.42
N ILE A 32 -0.35 -2.29 24.23
CA ILE A 32 -0.12 -1.57 22.98
C ILE A 32 -1.13 -2.06 21.94
N GLU A 33 -1.98 -1.14 21.49
CA GLU A 33 -2.91 -1.36 20.39
C GLU A 33 -2.39 -0.68 19.12
N LEU A 34 -2.19 -1.47 18.07
CA LEU A 34 -1.92 -0.98 16.71
C LEU A 34 -3.24 -0.64 16.03
N ILE A 35 -3.48 0.64 15.77
CA ILE A 35 -4.64 1.12 15.03
C ILE A 35 -4.20 1.39 13.59
N GLU A 36 -4.44 0.43 12.70
CA GLU A 36 -4.26 0.63 11.26
C GLU A 36 -5.46 1.41 10.72
N THR A 37 -5.29 2.72 10.52
CA THR A 37 -6.19 3.48 9.65
C THR A 37 -5.87 3.09 8.21
N GLU A 38 -6.54 2.07 7.69
CA GLU A 38 -6.60 1.88 6.24
C GLU A 38 -7.21 3.14 5.65
N GLU A 39 -6.40 3.95 4.95
CA GLU A 39 -6.94 4.88 3.97
C GLU A 39 -7.66 4.03 2.94
N LYS A 40 -8.98 3.89 3.11
CA LYS A 40 -9.82 3.23 2.11
C LYS A 40 -9.50 3.86 0.79
N SER A 41 -8.91 3.07 -0.11
CA SER A 41 -8.68 3.48 -1.49
C SER A 41 -9.97 4.14 -2.00
N PRO A 42 -9.91 5.35 -2.57
CA PRO A 42 -11.10 5.98 -3.14
C PRO A 42 -11.67 5.16 -4.30
N TYR A 43 -10.90 4.19 -4.81
CA TYR A 43 -11.27 3.30 -5.88
C TYR A 43 -11.89 2.00 -5.38
N ASN A 44 -12.90 1.53 -6.12
CA ASN A 44 -13.53 0.23 -5.90
C ASN A 44 -12.46 -0.90 -5.82
N PRO A 45 -12.50 -1.79 -4.80
CA PRO A 45 -11.54 -2.87 -4.64
C PRO A 45 -11.44 -3.82 -5.84
N GLU A 46 -12.56 -4.14 -6.52
CA GLU A 46 -12.57 -4.98 -7.72
C GLU A 46 -11.82 -4.33 -8.87
N PHE A 47 -11.97 -3.00 -9.02
CA PHE A 47 -11.23 -2.23 -10.01
C PHE A 47 -9.73 -2.29 -9.73
N VAL A 48 -9.31 -2.07 -8.48
CA VAL A 48 -7.89 -2.15 -8.08
C VAL A 48 -7.32 -3.55 -8.34
N ALA A 49 -8.07 -4.60 -8.00
CA ALA A 49 -7.67 -5.98 -8.24
C ALA A 49 -7.48 -6.28 -9.74
N LYS A 50 -8.40 -5.79 -10.59
CA LYS A 50 -8.31 -5.95 -12.05
C LYS A 50 -7.09 -5.25 -12.64
N ILE A 51 -6.75 -4.04 -12.17
CA ILE A 51 -5.56 -3.31 -12.60
C ILE A 51 -4.29 -4.02 -12.16
N LYS A 52 -4.20 -4.45 -10.89
CA LYS A 52 -3.06 -5.23 -10.38
C LYS A 52 -2.85 -6.50 -11.20
N LYS A 53 -3.92 -7.25 -11.47
CA LYS A 53 -3.86 -8.45 -12.32
C LYS A 53 -3.32 -8.12 -13.72
N ALA A 54 -3.86 -7.10 -14.37
CA ALA A 54 -3.40 -6.67 -15.69
C ALA A 54 -1.92 -6.23 -15.72
N SER A 55 -1.42 -5.63 -14.64
CA SER A 55 -0.01 -5.23 -14.53
C SER A 55 0.97 -6.40 -14.44
N THR A 56 0.51 -7.57 -13.98
CA THR A 56 1.34 -8.77 -13.81
C THR A 56 1.19 -9.80 -14.94
N GLU A 57 0.21 -9.61 -15.83
CA GLU A 57 -0.05 -10.52 -16.96
C GLU A 57 1.05 -10.41 -18.03
N LYS A 58 1.70 -11.53 -18.34
CA LYS A 58 2.72 -11.63 -19.39
C LYS A 58 2.07 -11.44 -20.77
N GLY A 59 2.75 -10.70 -21.65
CA GLY A 59 2.32 -10.46 -23.04
C GLY A 59 1.50 -9.18 -23.25
N LYS A 60 1.27 -8.39 -22.19
CA LYS A 60 0.72 -7.04 -22.31
C LYS A 60 1.83 -6.00 -22.37
N LEU A 61 1.71 -5.07 -23.32
CA LEU A 61 2.57 -3.90 -23.39
C LEU A 61 2.05 -2.86 -22.39
N MET A 62 2.81 -2.61 -21.34
CA MET A 62 2.64 -1.38 -20.56
C MET A 62 3.21 -0.23 -21.39
N VAL A 63 2.31 0.58 -21.95
CA VAL A 63 2.69 1.78 -22.70
C VAL A 63 2.82 2.93 -21.72
N ASN A 64 3.89 3.72 -21.83
CA ASN A 64 4.00 4.96 -21.08
C ASN A 64 2.84 5.89 -21.49
N VAL A 65 2.20 6.53 -20.51
CA VAL A 65 1.09 7.48 -20.73
C VAL A 65 1.49 8.58 -21.71
N GLU A 66 2.74 9.01 -21.69
CA GLU A 66 3.29 10.01 -22.62
C GLU A 66 3.22 9.54 -24.08
N ASN A 67 3.34 8.23 -24.31
CA ASN A 67 3.39 7.63 -25.65
C ASN A 67 2.00 7.18 -26.14
N LEU A 68 0.95 7.31 -25.32
CA LEU A 68 -0.39 6.80 -25.65
C LEU A 68 -0.97 7.48 -26.91
N TRP A 69 -0.64 8.75 -27.08
CA TRP A 69 -1.16 9.62 -28.14
C TRP A 69 -0.31 9.62 -29.41
N GLU A 70 0.87 9.01 -29.40
CA GLU A 70 1.77 8.99 -30.56
C GLU A 70 1.18 8.24 -31.77
N SER A 71 0.20 7.37 -31.52
CA SER A 71 -0.49 6.59 -32.55
C SER A 71 -1.69 7.30 -33.18
N ILE A 72 -2.12 8.46 -32.67
CA ILE A 72 -3.16 9.30 -33.27
C ILE A 72 -2.48 10.38 -34.10
N LYS A 73 -2.13 10.05 -35.35
CA LYS A 73 -1.61 10.98 -36.35
C LYS A 73 -2.32 10.78 -37.68
#